data_AF-A0A355F7D9-F1
#
_entry.id   AF-A0A355F7D9-F1
#
_cell.length_a   1.000
_cell.length_b   1.000
_cell.length_c   1.000
_cell.angle_alpha   90.00
_cell.angle_beta   90.00
_cell.angle_gamma   90.00
#
_symmetry.space_group_name_H-M   'P 1'
#
loop_
_entity.id
_entity.type
_entity.pdbx_description
1 polymer ?
#
loop_
_entity_poly.entity_id
_entity_poly.type
_entity_poly.pdbx_seq_one_letter_code
_entity_poly.pdbx_strand_id
1 'polypeptide(L)'
;MRLAKAVRETFRPSLSALGVVRPAETAEVAVTAGGRLRYPARFADGLTTGTPVQAGEVLARLSLHDADSDLAEARLHLKVAESELARHRKAFEAGIEAQVHLAAA
;
A
#
# COMPACT_ATOMS: atom_id res chain seq x y z
N MET A 1 -76.44 -30.51 -0.91
CA MET A 1 -75.16 -29.85 -1.25
C MET A 1 -75.15 -28.46 -0.65
N ARG A 2 -74.23 -28.14 0.27
CA ARG A 2 -74.05 -26.77 0.78
C ARG A 2 -73.06 -26.04 -0.13
N LEU A 3 -73.52 -24.96 -0.77
CA LEU A 3 -72.66 -24.05 -1.53
C LEU A 3 -71.87 -23.17 -0.55
N ALA A 4 -70.55 -23.31 -0.53
CA ALA A 4 -69.68 -22.39 0.18
C ALA A 4 -69.57 -21.07 -0.60
N LYS A 5 -69.85 -19.95 0.06
CA LYS A 5 -69.79 -18.59 -0.52
C LYS A 5 -68.36 -18.05 -0.31
N ALA A 6 -67.67 -17.68 -1.40
CA ALA A 6 -66.33 -17.10 -1.30
C ALA A 6 -66.39 -15.68 -0.68
N VAL A 7 -65.62 -15.45 0.37
CA VAL A 7 -65.50 -14.15 1.06
C VAL A 7 -64.18 -13.49 0.63
N ARG A 8 -64.23 -12.20 0.31
CA ARG A 8 -63.05 -11.44 -0.14
C ARG A 8 -62.28 -10.95 1.08
N GLU A 9 -61.17 -11.60 1.38
CA GLU A 9 -60.25 -11.20 2.45
C GLU A 9 -58.99 -10.54 1.88
N THR A 10 -58.37 -9.66 2.67
CA THR A 10 -57.12 -9.00 2.27
C THR A 10 -55.96 -10.00 2.33
N PHE A 11 -55.64 -10.57 1.17
CA PHE A 11 -54.51 -11.49 1.01
C PHE A 11 -53.20 -10.70 0.80
N ARG A 12 -52.21 -10.92 1.68
CA ARG A 12 -50.84 -10.41 1.50
C ARG A 12 -49.93 -11.57 1.10
N PRO A 13 -49.69 -11.81 -0.20
CA PRO A 13 -48.76 -12.84 -0.63
C PRO A 13 -47.36 -12.52 -0.09
N SER A 14 -46.70 -13.55 0.45
CA SER A 14 -45.27 -13.47 0.77
C SER A 14 -44.52 -14.42 -0.15
N LEU A 15 -43.40 -13.94 -0.69
CA LEU A 15 -42.48 -14.74 -1.49
C LEU A 15 -41.20 -14.91 -0.65
N SER A 16 -40.81 -16.14 -0.39
CA SER A 16 -39.55 -16.46 0.28
C SER A 16 -38.56 -16.96 -0.75
N ALA A 17 -37.41 -16.30 -0.84
CA ALA A 17 -36.30 -16.72 -1.69
C ALA A 17 -35.12 -17.13 -0.82
N LEU A 18 -34.48 -18.24 -1.17
CA LEU A 18 -33.23 -18.66 -0.57
C LEU A 18 -32.08 -18.09 -1.39
N GLY A 19 -31.06 -17.57 -0.71
CA GLY A 19 -29.89 -16.98 -1.34
C GLY A 19 -28.71 -16.98 -0.38
N VAL A 20 -27.54 -16.64 -0.90
CA VAL A 20 -26.31 -16.51 -0.10
C VAL A 20 -25.96 -15.03 -0.02
N VAL A 21 -25.73 -14.54 1.21
CA VAL A 21 -25.22 -13.19 1.41
C VAL A 21 -23.73 -13.19 1.10
N ARG A 22 -23.30 -12.32 0.19
CA ARG A 22 -21.89 -12.11 -0.16
C ARG A 22 -21.48 -10.68 0.18
N PRO A 23 -20.21 -10.45 0.54
CA PRO A 23 -19.69 -9.10 0.64
C PRO A 23 -19.82 -8.40 -0.72
N ALA A 24 -20.20 -7.12 -0.70
CA ALA A 24 -20.28 -6.32 -1.91
C ALA A 24 -18.89 -6.19 -2.57
N GLU A 25 -17.85 -6.00 -1.75
CA GLU A 25 -16.47 -5.89 -2.18
C GLU A 25 -15.54 -6.58 -1.17
N THR A 26 -14.41 -7.07 -1.68
CA THR A 26 -13.33 -7.67 -0.87
C THR A 26 -12.01 -7.05 -1.30
N ALA A 27 -11.27 -6.48 -0.34
CA ALA A 27 -9.93 -5.96 -0.56
C ALA A 27 -8.93 -6.81 0.20
N GLU A 28 -7.93 -7.35 -0.51
CA GLU A 28 -6.80 -8.03 0.11
C GLU A 28 -5.70 -7.02 0.39
N VAL A 29 -5.14 -7.07 1.61
CA VAL A 29 -4.04 -6.20 2.03
C VAL A 29 -2.82 -7.07 2.25
N ALA A 30 -1.86 -6.99 1.33
CA ALA A 30 -0.59 -7.68 1.40
C ALA A 30 0.56 -6.68 1.38
N VAL A 31 1.63 -6.97 2.12
CA VAL A 31 2.87 -6.18 2.10
C VAL A 31 3.97 -7.07 1.56
N THR A 32 4.68 -6.61 0.52
CA THR A 32 5.70 -7.39 -0.20
C THR A 32 7.09 -7.32 0.46
N ALA A 33 7.24 -6.52 1.52
CA ALA A 33 8.49 -6.35 2.24
C ALA A 33 8.45 -7.09 3.59
N GLY A 34 9.57 -7.70 3.96
CA GLY A 34 9.77 -8.30 5.29
C GLY A 34 10.12 -7.22 6.31
N GLY A 35 9.63 -7.35 7.54
CA GLY A 35 9.96 -6.40 8.61
C GLY A 35 9.15 -6.63 9.89
N ARG A 36 9.34 -5.76 10.88
CA ARG A 36 8.58 -5.82 12.14
C ARG A 36 7.30 -5.00 12.01
N LEU A 37 6.17 -5.66 12.18
CA LEU A 37 4.87 -5.01 12.18
C LEU A 37 4.65 -4.24 13.49
N ARG A 38 4.19 -3.00 13.41
CA ARG A 38 3.82 -2.14 14.53
C ARG A 38 2.39 -1.68 14.35
N TYR A 39 1.55 -1.97 15.32
CA TYR A 39 0.16 -1.55 15.30
C TYR A 39 0.00 -0.14 15.90
N PRO A 40 -0.92 0.69 15.37
CA PRO A 40 -1.35 1.91 16.02
C PRO A 40 -2.05 1.62 17.35
N ALA A 41 -2.20 2.65 18.20
CA ALA A 41 -2.83 2.52 19.52
C ALA A 41 -4.25 1.92 19.47
N ARG A 42 -5.03 2.21 18.41
CA ARG A 42 -6.36 1.63 18.20
C ARG A 42 -6.35 0.10 18.10
N PHE A 43 -5.25 -0.46 17.59
CA PHE A 43 -5.07 -1.88 17.35
C PHE A 43 -3.88 -2.40 18.18
N ALA A 44 -3.64 -1.87 19.38
CA ALA A 44 -2.48 -2.20 20.19
C ALA A 44 -2.37 -3.71 20.49
N ASP A 45 -3.52 -4.37 20.67
CA ASP A 45 -3.63 -5.81 20.89
C ASP A 45 -3.66 -6.64 19.58
N GLY A 46 -3.43 -5.98 18.44
CA GLY A 46 -3.51 -6.56 17.11
C GLY A 46 -4.81 -6.26 16.37
N LEU A 47 -4.87 -6.70 15.10
CA LEU A 47 -6.08 -6.60 14.27
C LEU A 47 -7.03 -7.75 14.60
N THR A 48 -8.25 -7.40 14.99
CA THR A 48 -9.32 -8.36 15.29
C THR A 48 -10.34 -8.46 14.16
N THR A 49 -10.84 -9.67 13.91
CA THR A 49 -11.88 -9.92 12.90
C THR A 49 -13.18 -9.22 13.27
N GLY A 50 -13.87 -8.66 12.27
CA GLY A 50 -15.15 -7.97 12.46
C GLY A 50 -15.03 -6.52 12.94
N THR A 51 -13.81 -6.02 13.16
CA THR A 51 -13.61 -4.60 13.50
C THR A 51 -13.83 -3.72 12.27
N PRO A 52 -14.72 -2.71 12.34
CA PRO A 52 -14.95 -1.80 11.24
C PRO A 52 -13.73 -0.88 11.05
N VAL A 53 -13.28 -0.75 9.81
CA VAL A 53 -12.15 0.09 9.40
C VAL A 53 -12.55 0.95 8.22
N GLN A 54 -11.91 2.10 8.05
CA GLN A 54 -12.20 3.02 6.95
C GLN A 54 -11.12 2.98 5.88
N ALA A 55 -11.49 3.34 4.65
CA ALA A 55 -10.53 3.53 3.58
C ALA A 55 -9.50 4.60 3.97
N GLY A 56 -8.21 4.31 3.75
CA GLY A 56 -7.11 5.19 4.15
C GLY A 56 -6.69 5.08 5.61
N GLU A 57 -7.38 4.27 6.43
CA GLU A 57 -6.96 4.03 7.80
C GLU A 57 -5.68 3.20 7.86
N VAL A 58 -4.74 3.63 8.70
CA VAL A 58 -3.49 2.90 8.93
C VAL A 58 -3.79 1.71 9.84
N LEU A 59 -3.82 0.51 9.27
CA LEU A 59 -4.04 -0.74 10.03
C LEU A 59 -2.76 -1.20 10.75
N ALA A 60 -1.60 -1.03 10.11
CA ALA A 60 -0.30 -1.36 10.64
C ALA A 60 0.80 -0.55 9.96
N ARG A 61 1.93 -0.39 10.63
CA ARG A 61 3.16 0.17 10.07
C ARG A 61 4.23 -0.90 10.04
N LEU A 62 4.87 -1.09 8.90
CA LEU A 62 6.00 -2.00 8.79
C LEU A 62 7.29 -1.22 9.05
N SER A 63 8.05 -1.65 10.05
CA SER A 63 9.40 -1.13 10.31
C SER A 63 10.38 -1.95 9.48
N LEU A 64 11.02 -1.27 8.52
CA LEU A 64 11.98 -1.84 7.57
C LEU A 64 13.41 -1.49 7.97
N HIS A 65 13.85 -1.96 9.14
CA HIS A 65 15.14 -1.54 9.72
C HIS A 65 16.32 -1.74 8.77
N ASP A 66 16.30 -2.83 8.00
CA ASP A 66 17.35 -3.14 7.02
C ASP A 66 17.27 -2.18 5.82
N ALA A 67 16.07 -1.89 5.30
CA ALA A 67 15.89 -0.96 4.19
C ALA A 67 16.26 0.50 4.57
N ASP A 68 16.02 0.90 5.82
CA ASP A 68 16.44 2.21 6.32
C ASP A 68 17.97 2.33 6.36
N SER A 69 18.67 1.24 6.69
CA SER A 69 20.14 1.17 6.72
C SER A 69 20.72 1.21 5.31
N ASP A 70 20.18 0.41 4.38
CA ASP A 70 20.58 0.41 2.97
C ASP A 70 20.37 1.79 2.32
N LEU A 71 19.25 2.45 2.64
CA LEU A 71 18.97 3.81 2.15
C LEU A 71 19.98 4.82 2.70
N ALA A 72 20.39 4.68 3.96
CA ALA A 72 21.41 5.55 4.55
C ALA A 72 22.78 5.36 3.89
N GLU A 73 23.18 4.11 3.64
CA GLU A 73 24.42 3.79 2.92
C GLU A 73 24.41 4.34 1.49
N ALA A 74 23.31 4.11 0.76
CA ALA A 74 23.16 4.63 -0.60
C ALA A 74 23.26 6.17 -0.66
N ARG A 75 22.68 6.87 0.32
CA ARG A 75 22.81 8.33 0.45
C ARG A 75 24.24 8.78 0.73
N LEU A 76 24.99 8.02 1.52
CA LEU A 76 26.39 8.31 1.78
C LEU A 76 27.22 8.16 0.50
N HIS A 77 27.01 7.07 -0.25
CA HIS A 77 27.70 6.83 -1.53
C HIS A 77 27.39 7.92 -2.55
N LEU A 78 26.13 8.34 -2.66
CA LEU A 78 25.73 9.44 -3.53
C LEU A 78 26.47 10.73 -3.18
N LYS A 79 26.53 11.08 -1.88
CA LYS A 79 27.21 12.30 -1.42
C LYS A 79 28.71 12.27 -1.71
N VAL A 80 29.36 11.11 -1.60
CA VAL A 80 30.77 10.94 -1.97
C VAL A 80 30.95 11.14 -3.47
N ALA A 81 30.15 10.48 -4.29
CA ALA A 81 30.20 10.60 -5.75
C ALA A 81 29.94 12.05 -6.23
N GLU A 82 29.00 12.75 -5.60
CA GLU A 82 28.74 14.17 -5.88
C GLU A 82 29.94 15.06 -5.53
N SER A 83 30.61 14.78 -4.40
CA SER A 83 31.81 15.52 -4.00
C SER A 83 32.99 15.25 -4.93
N GLU A 84 33.17 14.01 -5.37
CA GLU A 84 34.18 13.64 -6.36
C GLU A 84 33.88 14.31 -7.70
N LEU A 85 32.63 14.25 -8.18
CA LEU A 85 32.21 14.93 -9.40
C LEU A 85 32.45 16.43 -9.34
N ALA A 86 32.12 17.09 -8.22
CA ALA A 86 32.39 18.51 -8.03
C ALA A 86 33.90 18.82 -8.04
N ARG A 87 34.72 17.94 -7.46
CA ARG A 87 36.18 18.06 -7.46
C ARG A 87 36.75 17.90 -8.86
N HIS A 88 36.34 16.88 -9.60
CA HIS A 88 36.73 16.64 -10.98
C HIS A 88 36.28 17.77 -11.90
N ARG A 89 35.04 18.26 -11.78
CA ARG A 89 34.56 19.44 -12.52
C ARG A 89 35.43 20.66 -12.27
N LYS A 90 35.80 20.93 -11.02
CA LYS A 90 36.68 22.06 -10.69
C LYS A 90 38.10 21.86 -11.22
N ALA A 91 38.65 20.65 -11.16
CA ALA A 91 39.96 20.33 -11.70
C ALA A 91 40.00 20.44 -13.23
N PHE A 92 38.91 20.02 -13.89
CA PHE A 92 38.67 20.18 -15.30
C PHE A 92 38.59 21.65 -15.72
N GLU A 93 37.77 22.46 -15.04
CA GLU A 93 37.70 23.91 -15.29
C GLU A 93 39.03 24.63 -15.04
N ALA A 94 39.82 24.16 -14.08
CA ALA A 94 41.15 24.68 -13.78
C ALA A 94 42.23 24.20 -14.78
N GLY A 95 41.90 23.35 -15.75
CA GLY A 95 42.83 22.83 -16.75
C GLY A 95 43.87 21.84 -16.20
N ILE A 96 43.61 21.25 -15.02
CA ILE A 96 44.52 20.30 -14.35
C ILE A 96 44.28 18.87 -14.87
N GLU A 97 43.07 18.58 -15.33
CA GLU A 97 42.72 17.26 -15.90
C GLU A 97 42.77 17.27 -17.43
N ALA A 98 43.40 16.24 -18.01
CA ALA A 98 43.57 16.10 -19.45
C ALA A 98 42.26 15.66 -20.13
N GLN A 99 41.93 16.31 -21.25
CA GLN A 99 40.76 16.01 -22.06
C GLN A 99 41.18 15.30 -23.36
N VAL A 100 40.48 14.22 -23.71
CA VAL A 100 40.60 13.60 -25.04
C VAL A 100 39.37 14.00 -25.85
N HIS A 101 39.58 14.84 -26.87
CA HIS A 101 38.54 15.14 -27.85
C HIS A 101 38.63 14.16 -29.01
N LEU A 102 37.50 13.56 -29.36
CA LEU A 102 37.38 12.84 -30.63
C LEU A 102 37.43 13.88 -31.76
N ALA A 103 38.47 13.83 -32.58
CA ALA A 103 38.54 14.64 -33.79
C ALA A 103 37.43 14.19 -34.75
N ALA A 104 36.54 15.11 -35.12
CA ALA A 104 35.62 14.89 -36.23
C ALA A 104 36.43 14.81 -37.53
N ALA A 105 36.22 13.73 -38.29
CA ALA A 105 36.83 13.50 -39.59
C ALA A 105 36.29 14.45 -40.67
#